data_AF-A0A3B8Z1Q8-F1
#
_entry.id   AF-A0A3B8Z1Q8-F1
#
_cell.length_a   1.000
_cell.length_b   1.000
_cell.length_c   1.000
_cell.angle_alpha   90.00
_cell.angle_beta   90.00
_cell.angle_gamma   90.00
#
_symmetry.space_group_name_H-M   'P 1'
#
loop_
_entity.id
_entity.type
_entity.pdbx_description
1 polymer ?
#
loop_
_entity_poly.entity_id
_entity_poly.type
_entity_poly.pdbx_seq_one_letter_code
_entity_poly.pdbx_strand_id
1 'polypeptide(L)'
;AAAIGATPANIADDAAFLQRLDDAWKMNRSVDAMVASFEWLALAERSRQRRTGESSPRLDALRAVRDSLLLRQERDATIDLAGGLELRAGSRSTVDARTLRPGLGMAVLEHLPSDDPDANRRATVGVEGIVRFLRQLETMERDARLLPGWRKASGGLRVAPWSARQSVAANATAVLLLVESGS
;
A
#
# COMPACT_ATOMS: atom_id res chain seq x y z
N ALA A 1 22.02 14.45 -22.30
CA ALA A 1 22.14 13.71 -21.03
C ALA A 1 22.41 14.73 -19.93
N ALA A 2 21.41 15.07 -19.12
CA ALA A 2 21.55 16.00 -18.02
C ALA A 2 20.56 15.63 -16.90
N ALA A 3 21.11 15.43 -15.71
CA ALA A 3 20.45 15.47 -14.40
C ALA A 3 19.35 14.43 -14.09
N ILE A 4 19.67 13.14 -14.19
CA ILE A 4 19.16 12.15 -13.22
C ILE A 4 20.29 11.95 -12.20
N GLY A 5 20.39 12.84 -11.22
CA GLY A 5 21.53 12.81 -10.29
C GLY A 5 21.59 13.93 -9.26
N ALA A 6 20.63 14.84 -9.23
CA ALA A 6 20.44 15.74 -8.10
C ALA A 6 19.30 15.19 -7.25
N THR A 7 19.62 14.30 -6.31
CA THR A 7 18.81 14.16 -5.09
C THR A 7 18.75 15.58 -4.51
N PRO A 8 17.58 16.23 -4.40
CA PRO A 8 17.56 17.59 -3.87
C PRO A 8 18.17 17.56 -2.47
N ALA A 9 19.26 18.32 -2.31
CA ALA A 9 19.91 18.59 -1.04
C ALA A 9 18.97 19.47 -0.19
N ASN A 10 17.92 18.84 0.31
CA ASN A 10 17.20 19.30 1.47
C ASN A 10 16.75 18.04 2.20
N ILE A 11 17.75 17.34 2.75
CA ILE A 11 17.53 16.48 3.91
C ILE A 11 16.95 17.44 4.94
N ALA A 12 15.62 17.47 5.06
CA ALA A 12 14.98 18.25 6.10
C ALA A 12 15.67 17.89 7.41
N ASP A 13 16.20 18.90 8.10
CA ASP A 13 16.72 18.79 9.46
C ASP A 13 15.77 17.89 10.28
N ASP A 14 16.32 17.02 11.12
CA ASP A 14 15.53 15.99 11.80
C ASP A 14 14.42 16.62 12.64
N ALA A 15 14.66 17.79 13.23
CA ALA A 15 13.62 18.56 13.92
C ALA A 15 12.48 18.99 12.97
N ALA A 16 12.80 19.48 11.77
CA ALA A 16 11.81 19.86 10.77
C ALA A 16 11.03 18.65 10.21
N PHE A 17 11.68 17.51 10.06
CA PHE A 17 11.03 16.26 9.67
C PHE A 17 10.04 15.80 10.75
N LEU A 18 10.48 15.75 12.02
CA LEU A 18 9.64 15.35 13.14
C LEU A 18 8.45 16.28 13.30
N GLN A 19 8.66 17.59 13.20
CA GLN A 19 7.57 18.57 13.27
C GLN A 19 6.52 18.36 12.17
N ARG A 20 6.95 18.11 10.92
CA ARG A 20 6.01 17.86 9.81
C ARG A 20 5.28 16.53 9.96
N LEU A 21 5.94 15.50 10.48
CA LEU A 21 5.31 14.23 10.79
C LEU A 21 4.23 14.42 11.88
N ASP A 22 4.52 15.18 12.92
CA ASP A 22 3.57 15.52 13.96
C ASP A 22 2.36 16.28 13.40
N ASP A 23 2.60 17.22 12.49
CA ASP A 23 1.53 17.97 11.83
C ASP A 23 0.68 17.06 10.93
N ALA A 24 1.29 16.12 10.19
CA ALA A 24 0.57 15.14 9.41
C ALA A 24 -0.35 14.27 10.28
N TRP A 25 0.14 13.81 11.44
CA TRP A 25 -0.67 13.06 12.40
C TRP A 25 -1.80 13.92 12.99
N LYS A 26 -1.55 15.19 13.30
CA LYS A 26 -2.59 16.11 13.78
C LYS A 26 -3.68 16.37 12.75
N MET A 27 -3.42 16.22 11.45
CA MET A 27 -4.44 16.37 10.40
C MET A 27 -5.25 15.08 10.19
N ASN A 28 -4.69 13.92 10.53
CA ASN A 28 -5.34 12.61 10.37
C ASN A 28 -6.12 12.19 11.63
N ARG A 29 -7.15 12.97 11.99
CA ARG A 29 -7.93 12.76 13.23
C ARG A 29 -9.12 11.80 13.11
N SER A 30 -9.47 11.37 11.90
CA SER A 30 -10.57 10.43 11.66
C SER A 30 -10.04 9.11 11.11
N VAL A 31 -10.80 8.03 11.31
CA VAL A 31 -10.48 6.71 10.74
C VAL A 31 -10.37 6.79 9.21
N ASP A 32 -11.27 7.51 8.55
CA ASP A 32 -11.23 7.66 7.10
C ASP A 32 -10.00 8.42 6.60
N ALA A 33 -9.58 9.48 7.32
CA ALA A 33 -8.35 10.21 7.00
C ALA A 33 -7.12 9.31 7.19
N MET A 34 -7.06 8.59 8.33
CA MET A 34 -5.98 7.64 8.59
C MET A 34 -5.92 6.53 7.54
N VAL A 35 -7.06 5.98 7.09
CA VAL A 35 -7.11 4.99 6.01
C VAL A 35 -6.64 5.59 4.68
N ALA A 36 -7.04 6.83 4.37
CA ALA A 36 -6.67 7.51 3.12
C ALA A 36 -5.18 7.90 3.04
N SER A 37 -4.53 8.12 4.19
CA SER A 37 -3.11 8.46 4.32
C SER A 37 -2.25 7.32 4.86
N PHE A 38 -2.81 6.12 5.01
CA PHE A 38 -2.22 5.03 5.78
C PHE A 38 -0.80 4.67 5.33
N GLU A 39 -0.58 4.51 4.02
CA GLU A 39 0.72 4.13 3.48
C GLU A 39 1.77 5.22 3.62
N TRP A 40 1.35 6.49 3.54
CA TRP A 40 2.25 7.62 3.71
C TRP A 40 2.65 7.80 5.17
N LEU A 41 1.71 7.60 6.09
CA LEU A 41 2.01 7.61 7.53
C LEU A 41 2.93 6.45 7.92
N ALA A 42 2.71 5.24 7.38
CA ALA A 42 3.58 4.10 7.62
C ALA A 42 5.01 4.34 7.09
N LEU A 43 5.15 4.87 5.86
CA LEU A 43 6.45 5.23 5.30
C LEU A 43 7.17 6.31 6.11
N ALA A 44 6.42 7.32 6.58
CA ALA A 44 6.98 8.39 7.39
C ALA A 44 7.43 7.90 8.77
N GLU A 45 6.66 7.03 9.43
CA GLU A 45 7.07 6.40 10.69
C GLU A 45 8.29 5.48 10.51
N ARG A 46 8.40 4.76 9.39
CA ARG A 46 9.62 3.99 9.07
C ARG A 46 10.83 4.89 8.84
N SER A 47 10.64 6.02 8.17
CA SER A 47 11.72 7.01 8.01
C SER A 47 12.11 7.61 9.36
N ARG A 48 11.13 7.90 10.24
CA ARG A 48 11.38 8.35 11.61
C ARG A 48 12.21 7.33 12.37
N GLN A 49 11.80 6.07 12.39
CA GLN A 49 12.50 5.00 13.08
C GLN A 49 13.94 4.85 12.57
N ARG A 50 14.19 4.95 11.26
CA ARG A 50 15.55 4.90 10.71
C ARG A 50 16.43 6.08 11.16
N ARG A 51 15.84 7.25 11.41
CA ARG A 51 16.55 8.45 11.89
C ARG A 51 16.81 8.41 13.40
N THR A 52 15.81 7.99 14.18
CA THR A 52 15.85 8.10 15.64
C THR A 52 16.21 6.80 16.35
N GLY A 53 16.03 5.64 15.71
CA GLY A 53 16.16 4.31 16.32
C GLY A 53 15.04 3.93 17.29
N GLU A 54 14.22 4.88 17.72
CA GLU A 54 13.18 4.69 18.73
C GLU A 54 11.87 4.12 18.16
N SER A 55 11.13 3.40 19.00
CA SER A 55 9.73 3.02 18.72
C SER A 55 8.79 4.23 18.82
N SER A 56 7.65 4.18 18.13
CA SER A 56 6.63 5.24 18.15
C SER A 56 5.33 4.70 18.75
N PRO A 57 4.67 5.41 19.68
CA PRO A 57 3.33 5.03 20.13
C PRO A 57 2.29 5.10 19.01
N ARG A 58 2.60 5.80 17.90
CA ARG A 58 1.72 5.93 16.74
C ARG A 58 1.64 4.66 15.91
N LEU A 59 2.56 3.71 16.12
CA LEU A 59 2.51 2.39 15.47
C LEU A 59 1.24 1.64 15.86
N ASP A 60 0.74 1.80 17.08
CA ASP A 60 -0.47 1.12 17.53
C ASP A 60 -1.71 1.62 16.78
N ALA A 61 -1.77 2.92 16.50
CA ALA A 61 -2.81 3.50 15.65
C ALA A 61 -2.74 2.94 14.22
N LEU A 62 -1.53 2.84 13.63
CA LEU A 62 -1.36 2.24 12.30
C LEU A 62 -1.73 0.75 12.28
N ARG A 63 -1.39 0.00 13.33
CA ARG A 63 -1.80 -1.40 13.47
C ARG A 63 -3.29 -1.57 13.61
N ALA A 64 -3.96 -0.69 14.35
CA ALA A 64 -5.42 -0.69 14.46
C ALA A 64 -6.09 -0.42 13.10
N VAL A 65 -5.52 0.50 12.29
CA VAL A 65 -5.97 0.75 10.91
C VAL A 65 -5.75 -0.48 10.03
N ARG A 66 -4.56 -1.09 10.08
CA ARG A 66 -4.26 -2.36 9.37
C ARG A 66 -5.29 -3.42 9.73
N ASP A 67 -5.50 -3.68 11.02
CA ASP A 67 -6.39 -4.75 11.48
C ASP A 67 -7.83 -4.49 11.03
N SER A 68 -8.28 -3.23 11.07
CA SER A 68 -9.58 -2.83 10.54
C SER A 68 -9.72 -3.05 9.03
N LEU A 69 -8.64 -2.85 8.27
CA LEU A 69 -8.60 -3.13 6.83
C LEU A 69 -8.57 -4.63 6.55
N LEU A 70 -7.82 -5.42 7.33
CA LEU A 70 -7.75 -6.88 7.17
C LEU A 70 -9.09 -7.57 7.45
N LEU A 71 -9.95 -6.99 8.30
CA LEU A 71 -11.34 -7.45 8.48
C LEU A 71 -12.19 -7.27 7.21
N ARG A 72 -11.82 -6.35 6.32
CA ARG A 72 -12.48 -6.05 5.04
C ARG A 72 -11.80 -6.73 3.86
N GLN A 73 -10.82 -7.59 4.12
CA GLN A 73 -10.14 -8.31 3.07
C GLN A 73 -11.05 -9.40 2.52
N GLU A 74 -11.26 -9.36 1.20
CA GLU A 74 -12.06 -10.33 0.50
C GLU A 74 -11.38 -11.70 0.52
N ARG A 75 -12.08 -12.68 1.10
CA ARG A 75 -11.67 -14.08 1.17
C ARG A 75 -12.52 -14.98 0.28
N ASP A 76 -13.45 -14.39 -0.46
CA ASP A 76 -14.41 -15.14 -1.24
C ASP A 76 -13.76 -15.73 -2.50
N ALA A 77 -13.62 -17.07 -2.51
CA ALA A 77 -13.10 -17.82 -3.64
C ALA A 77 -14.04 -17.79 -4.86
N THR A 78 -15.32 -17.43 -4.68
CA THR A 78 -16.32 -17.40 -5.74
C THR A 78 -16.28 -16.11 -6.57
N ILE A 79 -15.73 -15.02 -6.03
CA ILE A 79 -15.70 -13.70 -6.69
C ILE A 79 -14.37 -13.49 -7.46
N ASP A 80 -13.39 -14.40 -7.36
CA ASP A 80 -12.04 -14.25 -7.94
C ASP A 80 -11.37 -12.92 -7.56
N LEU A 81 -11.62 -12.41 -6.35
CA LEU A 81 -11.03 -11.18 -5.78
C LEU A 81 -10.20 -11.51 -4.53
N ALA A 82 -9.40 -12.57 -4.59
CA ALA A 82 -8.70 -13.11 -3.44
C ALA A 82 -7.71 -12.08 -2.88
N GLY A 83 -8.00 -11.58 -1.68
CA GLY A 83 -7.13 -10.69 -0.93
C GLY A 83 -7.24 -9.20 -1.29
N GLY A 84 -8.18 -8.82 -2.17
CA GLY A 84 -8.55 -7.43 -2.39
C GLY A 84 -9.18 -6.80 -1.14
N LEU A 85 -9.12 -5.48 -0.99
CA LEU A 85 -9.73 -4.78 0.14
C LEU A 85 -11.00 -4.07 -0.31
N GLU A 86 -12.09 -4.30 0.42
CA GLU A 86 -13.34 -3.58 0.22
C GLU A 86 -13.17 -2.11 0.65
N LEU A 87 -12.97 -1.22 -0.32
CA LEU A 87 -12.88 0.22 -0.07
C LEU A 87 -14.24 0.87 -0.32
N ARG A 88 -14.77 1.53 0.71
CA ARG A 88 -16.06 2.21 0.68
C ARG A 88 -15.90 3.70 0.43
N ALA A 89 -16.71 4.24 -0.48
CA ALA A 89 -16.84 5.67 -0.72
C ALA A 89 -18.34 6.01 -0.77
N GLY A 90 -18.88 6.51 0.34
CA GLY A 90 -20.33 6.66 0.52
C GLY A 90 -21.04 5.31 0.49
N SER A 91 -22.06 5.17 -0.35
CA SER A 91 -22.79 3.90 -0.53
C SER A 91 -22.12 2.90 -1.48
N ARG A 92 -21.03 3.29 -2.14
CA ARG A 92 -20.34 2.43 -3.11
C ARG A 92 -19.22 1.65 -2.42
N SER A 93 -19.20 0.36 -2.69
CA SER A 93 -18.12 -0.56 -2.36
C SER A 93 -17.39 -0.95 -3.64
N THR A 94 -16.06 -0.91 -3.63
CA THR A 94 -15.24 -1.29 -4.77
C THR A 94 -13.98 -2.01 -4.30
N VAL A 95 -13.65 -3.10 -4.97
CA VAL A 95 -12.41 -3.86 -4.79
C VAL A 95 -11.60 -3.70 -6.08
N ASP A 96 -10.70 -2.72 -6.07
CA ASP A 96 -9.96 -2.30 -7.26
C ASP A 96 -8.50 -1.97 -6.93
N ALA A 97 -7.72 -1.53 -7.91
CA ALA A 97 -6.29 -1.26 -7.76
C ALA A 97 -5.94 -0.19 -6.70
N ARG A 98 -6.91 0.58 -6.20
CA ARG A 98 -6.69 1.49 -5.06
C ARG A 98 -6.39 0.73 -3.77
N THR A 99 -6.80 -0.53 -3.67
CA THR A 99 -6.43 -1.49 -2.60
C THR A 99 -4.91 -1.59 -2.40
N LEU A 100 -4.13 -1.38 -3.46
CA LEU A 100 -2.68 -1.53 -3.39
C LEU A 100 -2.03 -0.48 -2.48
N ARG A 101 -2.65 0.69 -2.33
CA ARG A 101 -2.17 1.75 -1.43
C ARG A 101 -2.16 1.28 0.03
N PRO A 102 -3.31 0.88 0.62
CA PRO A 102 -3.27 0.33 1.96
C PRO A 102 -2.39 -0.92 2.07
N GLY A 103 -2.33 -1.76 1.04
CA GLY A 103 -1.40 -2.90 1.01
C GLY A 103 0.08 -2.54 1.13
N LEU A 104 0.52 -1.46 0.46
CA LEU A 104 1.86 -0.92 0.65
C LEU A 104 2.08 -0.48 2.10
N GLY A 105 1.10 0.20 2.70
CA GLY A 105 1.16 0.58 4.11
C GLY A 105 1.33 -0.63 5.03
N MET A 106 0.61 -1.73 4.75
CA MET A 106 0.74 -2.97 5.52
C MET A 106 2.14 -3.59 5.38
N ALA A 107 2.65 -3.70 4.15
CA ALA A 107 4.00 -4.23 3.90
C ALA A 107 5.08 -3.39 4.60
N VAL A 108 4.95 -2.06 4.60
CA VAL A 108 5.88 -1.17 5.31
C VAL A 108 5.83 -1.40 6.83
N LEU A 109 4.65 -1.64 7.40
CA LEU A 109 4.49 -1.90 8.84
C LEU A 109 5.18 -3.18 9.30
N GLU A 110 5.36 -4.18 8.43
CA GLU A 110 6.05 -5.44 8.80
C GLU A 110 7.51 -5.20 9.20
N HIS A 111 8.10 -4.11 8.72
CA HIS A 111 9.47 -3.70 9.06
C HIS A 111 9.57 -2.88 10.35
N LEU A 112 8.45 -2.63 11.04
CA LEU A 112 8.40 -1.80 12.25
C LEU A 112 8.27 -2.67 13.52
N PRO A 113 8.96 -2.33 14.64
CA PRO A 113 9.04 -3.18 15.82
C PRO A 113 7.67 -3.44 16.43
N SER A 114 7.32 -4.72 16.63
CA SER A 114 6.02 -5.17 17.14
C SER A 114 6.22 -6.29 18.17
N ASP A 115 5.55 -6.16 19.31
CA ASP A 115 5.64 -7.11 20.41
C ASP A 115 4.51 -8.15 20.39
N ASP A 116 3.64 -8.14 19.36
CA ASP A 116 2.51 -9.07 19.18
C ASP A 116 2.76 -10.02 17.98
N PRO A 117 3.20 -11.28 18.24
CA PRO A 117 3.47 -12.26 17.20
C PRO A 117 2.23 -12.67 16.38
N ASP A 118 1.05 -12.70 17.00
CA ASP A 118 -0.18 -13.10 16.31
C ASP A 118 -0.66 -11.98 15.38
N ALA A 119 -0.51 -10.73 15.80
CA ALA A 119 -0.73 -9.58 14.93
C ALA A 119 0.23 -9.58 13.72
N ASN A 120 1.49 -9.94 13.92
CA ASN A 120 2.47 -10.05 12.83
C ASN A 120 2.07 -11.14 11.84
N ARG A 121 1.67 -12.34 12.33
CA ARG A 121 1.20 -13.43 11.46
C ARG A 121 -0.03 -13.02 10.63
N ARG A 122 -1.01 -12.35 11.26
CA ARG A 122 -2.19 -11.84 10.55
C ARG A 122 -1.82 -10.81 9.48
N ALA A 123 -0.85 -9.94 9.77
CA ALA A 123 -0.34 -8.97 8.81
C ALA A 123 0.27 -9.66 7.58
N THR A 124 1.14 -10.65 7.78
CA THR A 124 1.78 -11.40 6.70
C THR A 124 0.77 -12.12 5.80
N VAL A 125 -0.19 -12.84 6.40
CA VAL A 125 -1.27 -13.48 5.62
C VAL A 125 -2.09 -12.44 4.85
N GLY A 126 -2.31 -11.27 5.45
CA GLY A 126 -2.98 -10.15 4.82
C GLY A 126 -2.24 -9.64 3.59
N VAL A 127 -0.94 -9.36 3.72
CA VAL A 127 -0.06 -8.90 2.63
C VAL A 127 0.01 -9.95 1.52
N GLU A 128 0.15 -11.24 1.85
CA GLU A 128 0.08 -12.33 0.88
C GLU A 128 -1.22 -12.31 0.07
N GLY A 129 -2.35 -12.05 0.73
CA GLY A 129 -3.63 -11.86 0.06
C GLY A 129 -3.58 -10.71 -0.95
N ILE A 130 -3.03 -9.57 -0.58
CA ILE A 130 -2.90 -8.42 -1.48
C ILE A 130 -1.97 -8.74 -2.67
N VAL A 131 -0.90 -9.51 -2.45
CA VAL A 131 -0.03 -10.00 -3.52
C VAL A 131 -0.76 -10.96 -4.47
N ARG A 132 -1.69 -11.78 -3.97
CA ARG A 132 -2.56 -12.60 -4.84
C ARG A 132 -3.49 -11.71 -5.65
N PHE A 133 -4.10 -10.69 -5.04
CA PHE A 133 -4.94 -9.71 -5.74
C PHE A 133 -4.18 -8.94 -6.83
N LEU A 134 -2.90 -8.61 -6.60
CA LEU A 134 -2.04 -8.01 -7.61
C LEU A 134 -1.95 -8.87 -8.89
N ARG A 135 -1.77 -10.18 -8.74
CA ARG A 135 -1.71 -11.12 -9.88
C ARG A 135 -3.05 -11.18 -10.61
N GLN A 136 -4.17 -11.02 -9.90
CA GLN A 136 -5.48 -10.93 -10.55
C GLN A 136 -5.65 -9.64 -11.33
N LEU A 137 -5.05 -8.53 -10.90
CA LEU A 137 -5.07 -7.27 -11.66
C LEU A 137 -4.15 -7.28 -12.88
N GLU A 138 -3.15 -8.15 -12.89
CA GLU A 138 -2.18 -8.24 -13.98
C GLU A 138 -2.86 -8.60 -15.31
N THR A 139 -2.49 -7.87 -16.36
CA THR A 139 -2.93 -8.17 -17.72
C THR A 139 -2.04 -9.28 -18.26
N MET A 140 -2.58 -10.49 -18.30
CA MET A 140 -1.90 -11.66 -18.87
C MET A 140 -1.56 -11.42 -20.33
N GLU A 141 -0.44 -11.97 -20.80
CA GLU A 141 0.03 -11.78 -22.18
C GLU A 141 -1.05 -12.15 -23.22
N ARG A 142 -1.77 -13.25 -22.98
CA ARG A 142 -2.86 -13.72 -23.85
C ARG A 142 -3.95 -12.65 -24.04
N ASP A 143 -4.28 -11.92 -22.99
CA ASP A 143 -5.32 -10.89 -22.98
C ASP A 143 -4.75 -9.58 -23.54
N ALA A 144 -3.48 -9.28 -23.25
CA ALA A 144 -2.77 -8.13 -23.80
C ALA A 144 -2.70 -8.17 -25.34
N ARG A 145 -2.54 -9.36 -25.95
CA ARG A 145 -2.47 -9.55 -27.42
C ARG A 145 -3.71 -9.05 -28.17
N LEU A 146 -4.84 -8.85 -27.47
CA LEU A 146 -6.06 -8.27 -28.02
C LEU A 146 -6.03 -6.74 -28.09
N LEU A 147 -5.00 -6.09 -27.51
CA LEU A 147 -4.87 -4.64 -27.42
C LEU A 147 -3.82 -4.09 -28.41
N PRO A 148 -4.05 -2.89 -28.99
CA PRO A 148 -3.02 -2.18 -29.74
C PRO A 148 -1.78 -1.94 -28.87
N GLY A 149 -0.60 -2.32 -29.38
CA GLY A 149 0.66 -2.17 -28.64
C GLY A 149 0.83 -3.16 -27.49
N TRP A 150 0.22 -4.36 -27.58
CA TRP A 150 0.18 -5.42 -26.56
C TRP A 150 1.46 -5.67 -25.75
N ARG A 151 2.65 -5.53 -26.36
CA ARG A 151 3.94 -5.70 -25.67
C ARG A 151 4.12 -4.73 -24.49
N LYS A 152 3.54 -3.53 -24.59
CA LYS A 152 3.54 -2.53 -23.52
C LYS A 152 2.45 -2.76 -22.47
N ALA A 153 1.40 -3.51 -22.84
CA ALA A 153 0.27 -3.79 -21.96
C ALA A 153 0.48 -5.08 -21.15
N SER A 154 1.22 -6.06 -21.68
CA SER A 154 1.52 -7.31 -20.97
C SER A 154 2.21 -7.02 -19.64
N GLY A 155 1.71 -7.63 -18.56
CA GLY A 155 2.22 -7.42 -17.19
C GLY A 155 1.77 -6.10 -16.53
N GLY A 156 1.05 -5.23 -17.26
CA GLY A 156 0.47 -4.03 -16.70
C GLY A 156 -0.75 -4.34 -15.83
N LEU A 157 -0.90 -3.61 -14.73
CA LEU A 157 -2.02 -3.76 -13.82
C LEU A 157 -3.25 -2.99 -14.30
N ARG A 158 -4.38 -3.68 -14.27
CA ARG A 158 -5.71 -3.14 -14.55
C ARG A 158 -6.20 -2.31 -13.37
N VAL A 159 -7.09 -1.36 -13.62
CA VAL A 159 -7.74 -0.58 -12.55
C VAL A 159 -8.65 -1.44 -11.70
N ALA A 160 -9.26 -2.48 -12.28
CA ALA A 160 -10.13 -3.45 -11.61
C ALA A 160 -10.17 -4.77 -12.41
N PRO A 161 -10.51 -5.92 -11.81
CA PRO A 161 -10.49 -7.22 -12.50
C PRO A 161 -11.47 -7.34 -13.68
N TRP A 162 -12.54 -6.55 -13.70
CA TRP A 162 -13.50 -6.47 -14.80
C TRP A 162 -13.19 -5.37 -15.83
N SER A 163 -12.09 -4.63 -15.68
CA SER A 163 -11.75 -3.51 -16.54
C SER A 163 -10.51 -3.79 -17.39
N ALA A 164 -10.54 -3.45 -18.68
CA ALA A 164 -9.36 -3.51 -19.56
C ALA A 164 -8.41 -2.30 -19.37
N ARG A 165 -8.84 -1.24 -18.67
CA ARG A 165 -8.03 -0.04 -18.46
C ARG A 165 -6.89 -0.32 -17.49
N GLN A 166 -5.67 0.04 -17.89
CA GLN A 166 -4.48 -0.07 -17.07
C GLN A 166 -4.18 1.20 -16.27
N SER A 167 -3.43 1.06 -15.17
CA SER A 167 -3.10 2.15 -14.26
C SER A 167 -1.60 2.23 -13.98
N VAL A 168 -0.98 3.34 -14.41
CA VAL A 168 0.42 3.64 -14.10
C VAL A 168 0.64 3.77 -12.60
N ALA A 169 -0.29 4.40 -11.89
CA ALA A 169 -0.23 4.53 -10.44
C ALA A 169 -0.27 3.16 -9.76
N ALA A 170 -1.13 2.25 -10.22
CA ALA A 170 -1.20 0.89 -9.70
C ALA A 170 0.12 0.14 -9.92
N ASN A 171 0.70 0.23 -11.12
CA ASN A 171 2.00 -0.36 -11.43
C ASN A 171 3.09 0.15 -10.48
N ALA A 172 3.18 1.46 -10.27
CA ALA A 172 4.17 2.05 -9.37
C ALA A 172 3.97 1.61 -7.91
N THR A 173 2.74 1.62 -7.41
CA THR A 173 2.42 1.14 -6.05
C THR A 173 2.72 -0.35 -5.90
N ALA A 174 2.45 -1.17 -6.91
CA ALA A 174 2.75 -2.59 -6.89
C ALA A 174 4.25 -2.87 -6.80
N VAL A 175 5.07 -2.16 -7.57
CA VAL A 175 6.54 -2.27 -7.47
C VAL A 175 7.01 -1.96 -6.05
N LEU A 176 6.53 -0.85 -5.46
CA LEU A 176 6.88 -0.50 -4.09
C LEU A 176 6.41 -1.57 -3.09
N LEU A 177 5.17 -2.05 -3.23
CA LEU A 177 4.61 -3.08 -2.36
C LEU A 177 5.43 -4.36 -2.42
N LEU A 178 5.77 -4.84 -3.62
CA LEU A 178 6.55 -6.06 -3.81
C LEU A 178 7.98 -5.94 -3.25
N VAL A 179 8.60 -4.77 -3.38
CA VAL A 179 9.92 -4.49 -2.75
C VAL A 179 9.83 -4.58 -1.23
N GLU A 180 8.77 -4.02 -0.64
CA GLU A 180 8.58 -4.06 0.81
C GLU A 180 8.14 -5.43 1.32
N SER A 181 7.44 -6.24 0.51
CA SER A 181 6.90 -7.55 0.94
C SER A 181 7.87 -8.72 0.69
N GLY A 182 8.93 -8.51 -0.10
CA GLY A 182 9.86 -9.55 -0.52
C GLY A 182 11.23 -9.52 0.17
N SER A 183 11.39 -8.72 1.24
CA SER A 183 12.62 -8.63 2.04
C SER A 183 12.55 -9.49 3.29
#